data_AF-A0A258FKJ2-F1
#
_entry.id   AF-A0A258FKJ2-F1
#
_cell.length_a   1.000
_cell.length_b   1.000
_cell.length_c   1.000
_cell.angle_alpha   90.00
_cell.angle_beta   90.00
_cell.angle_gamma   90.00
#
_symmetry.space_group_name_H-M   'P 1'
#
loop_
_entity.id
_entity.type
_entity.pdbx_description
1 polymer ?
#
loop_
_entity_poly.entity_id
_entity_poly.type
_entity_poly.pdbx_seq_one_letter_code
_entity_poly.pdbx_strand_id
1 'polypeptide(L)'
;MAAKGRARGGKHGRGKHAAHITVLHRGAERFAPSMSHRSVKRTLWVGREVFMSAEASRPGGAHASALPFIAVTVLAAALTLAAPAARAADADVHCDAEHPRVEVTVEGLRSRKGDVVVEIYPDTPKGFLTSAGRLGRTRAKAEPGVAVCIPAPAPGFYAVVVYHDEDGDRHFSKNFLGLPTEGFGVSNNPPPALGKPSFSKVRFEVGPGETPMRVRVRYGLGGGSGGSNPD
;
A
#
# COMPACT_ATOMS: atom_id res chain seq x y z
N MET A 1 -73.34 -2.54 -25.84
CA MET A 1 -72.76 -1.26 -25.36
C MET A 1 -71.27 -1.29 -25.70
N ALA A 2 -70.82 -0.89 -26.90
CA ALA A 2 -70.46 0.47 -27.31
C ALA A 2 -69.66 1.20 -26.20
N ALA A 3 -68.39 1.59 -26.37
CA ALA A 3 -67.94 2.50 -27.42
C ALA A 3 -66.47 2.32 -27.84
N LYS A 4 -66.27 2.73 -29.09
CA LYS A 4 -65.06 2.74 -29.92
C LYS A 4 -64.58 4.20 -29.97
N GLY A 5 -63.32 4.47 -29.66
CA GLY A 5 -62.73 5.81 -29.75
C GLY A 5 -61.48 5.80 -30.62
N ARG A 6 -61.57 6.37 -31.83
CA ARG A 6 -60.51 6.52 -32.82
C ARG A 6 -60.33 8.01 -33.12
N ALA A 7 -59.10 8.51 -33.10
CA ALA A 7 -58.63 9.76 -33.74
C ALA A 7 -57.10 9.61 -33.91
N ARG A 8 -56.43 9.61 -35.08
CA ARG A 8 -56.29 10.61 -36.18
C ARG A 8 -56.02 12.02 -35.61
N GLY A 9 -54.96 12.76 -35.89
CA GLY A 9 -53.81 12.66 -36.81
C GLY A 9 -53.05 14.01 -36.80
N GLY A 10 -51.93 14.12 -37.54
CA GLY A 10 -51.21 15.38 -37.84
C GLY A 10 -49.74 15.35 -37.39
N LYS A 11 -48.73 14.97 -38.20
CA LYS A 11 -48.07 15.60 -39.37
C LYS A 11 -47.32 16.92 -39.12
N HIS A 12 -46.03 16.88 -39.51
CA HIS A 12 -45.06 17.93 -39.89
C HIS A 12 -44.10 18.49 -38.83
N GLY A 13 -42.81 18.31 -39.12
CA GLY A 13 -41.69 18.99 -38.47
C GLY A 13 -40.35 18.44 -38.94
N ARG A 14 -39.93 18.82 -40.15
CA ARG A 14 -38.57 18.56 -40.68
C ARG A 14 -37.55 19.29 -39.80
N GLY A 15 -36.57 18.56 -39.28
CA GLY A 15 -35.35 19.12 -38.70
C GLY A 15 -34.19 18.19 -39.04
N LYS A 16 -33.59 18.40 -40.21
CA LYS A 16 -32.38 17.71 -40.66
C LYS A 16 -31.18 18.36 -39.98
N HIS A 17 -30.46 17.68 -39.10
CA HIS A 17 -29.04 17.93 -38.87
C HIS A 17 -28.34 16.62 -38.54
N ALA A 18 -27.92 15.93 -39.59
CA ALA A 18 -26.89 14.92 -39.52
C ALA A 18 -25.55 15.64 -39.33
N ALA A 19 -24.93 15.50 -38.16
CA ALA A 19 -23.52 15.80 -37.98
C ALA A 19 -22.74 14.51 -38.20
N HIS A 20 -22.45 14.24 -39.47
CA HIS A 20 -21.36 13.35 -39.87
C HIS A 20 -20.06 13.99 -39.39
N ILE A 21 -19.40 13.40 -38.38
CA ILE A 21 -17.97 13.64 -38.15
C ILE A 21 -17.24 12.45 -38.77
N THR A 22 -16.96 12.59 -40.06
CA THR A 22 -16.03 11.76 -40.80
C THR A 22 -14.65 12.40 -40.64
N VAL A 23 -13.81 11.81 -39.79
CA VAL A 23 -12.37 12.06 -39.82
C VAL A 23 -11.74 10.85 -40.49
N LEU A 24 -11.36 11.02 -41.76
CA LEU A 24 -10.57 10.06 -42.53
C LEU A 24 -9.26 10.72 -42.95
N HIS A 25 -8.25 9.84 -43.06
CA HIS A 25 -6.88 10.01 -43.54
C HIS A 25 -5.90 10.55 -42.48
N ARG A 26 -4.79 9.88 -42.21
CA ARG A 26 -3.85 9.28 -43.17
C ARG A 26 -3.08 8.12 -42.53
N GLY A 27 -2.94 7.01 -43.27
CA GLY A 27 -2.04 5.92 -42.94
C GLY A 27 -0.61 6.16 -43.42
N ALA A 28 0.25 5.23 -42.98
CA ALA A 28 1.68 5.08 -43.26
C ALA A 28 2.55 6.17 -42.60
N GLU A 29 3.64 5.86 -41.90
CA GLU A 29 4.77 5.09 -42.41
C GLU A 29 5.47 4.26 -41.33
N ARG A 30 5.99 3.11 -41.76
CA ARG A 30 6.96 2.30 -41.02
C ARG A 30 8.31 3.00 -41.16
N PHE A 31 8.92 3.39 -40.05
CA PHE A 31 10.33 3.78 -39.99
C PHE A 31 11.01 2.98 -38.88
N ALA A 32 11.61 1.86 -39.27
CA ALA A 32 12.83 1.37 -38.67
C ALA A 32 13.95 1.78 -39.64
N PRO A 33 15.08 2.30 -39.17
CA PRO A 33 16.14 1.37 -38.79
C PRO A 33 17.07 1.86 -37.65
N SER A 34 17.95 0.92 -37.29
CA SER A 34 19.33 1.16 -36.84
C SER A 34 19.59 1.33 -35.35
N MET A 35 20.09 0.23 -34.79
CA MET A 35 20.97 0.12 -33.64
C MET A 35 21.79 1.38 -33.33
N SER A 36 21.75 1.79 -32.06
CA SER A 36 22.87 2.49 -31.42
C SER A 36 23.00 1.99 -29.99
N HIS A 37 24.05 1.20 -29.78
CA HIS A 37 24.61 0.86 -28.48
C HIS A 37 24.78 2.12 -27.63
N ARG A 38 24.20 2.13 -26.42
CA ARG A 38 24.81 2.90 -25.33
C ARG A 38 24.62 2.17 -24.01
N SER A 39 25.73 1.58 -23.57
CA SER A 39 25.93 0.91 -22.29
C SER A 39 25.35 1.71 -21.14
N VAL A 40 24.41 1.11 -20.42
CA VAL A 40 24.11 1.50 -19.04
C VAL A 40 25.29 1.01 -18.20
N LYS A 41 26.26 1.90 -17.96
CA LYS A 41 27.34 1.65 -17.01
C LYS A 41 26.74 1.59 -15.61
N ARG A 42 26.65 0.37 -15.09
CA ARG A 42 26.52 0.08 -13.66
C ARG A 42 27.66 0.79 -12.93
N THR A 43 27.34 1.83 -12.18
CA THR A 43 28.26 2.43 -11.21
C THR A 43 28.35 1.49 -10.00
N LEU A 44 29.28 0.54 -10.09
CA LEU A 44 29.82 -0.14 -8.90
C LEU A 44 30.80 0.83 -8.24
N TRP A 45 30.48 1.25 -7.01
CA TRP A 45 31.44 1.94 -6.16
C TRP A 45 32.48 0.92 -5.66
N VAL A 46 33.70 1.03 -6.20
CA VAL A 46 34.90 0.41 -5.66
C VAL A 46 35.60 1.47 -4.81
N GLY A 47 35.52 1.34 -3.49
CA GLY A 47 36.36 2.08 -2.55
C GLY A 47 37.48 1.18 -2.07
N ARG A 48 38.58 1.14 -2.82
CA ARG A 48 39.84 0.49 -2.43
C ARG A 48 40.57 1.34 -1.41
N GLU A 49 41.20 0.62 -0.49
CA GLU A 49 42.11 1.08 0.56
C GLU A 49 43.21 1.98 0.02
N VAL A 50 43.51 3.05 0.77
CA VAL A 50 44.72 3.86 0.61
C VAL A 50 45.58 3.64 1.85
N PHE A 51 46.54 2.71 1.71
CA PHE A 51 47.80 2.77 2.42
C PHE A 51 48.59 3.95 1.84
N MET A 52 49.02 4.91 2.67
CA MET A 52 50.08 5.83 2.26
C MET A 52 51.08 6.00 3.39
N SER A 53 52.31 5.60 3.05
CA SER A 53 53.50 5.54 3.86
C SER A 53 53.93 6.89 4.42
N ALA A 54 54.47 6.86 5.63
CA ALA A 54 55.30 7.90 6.18
C ALA A 54 56.69 7.84 5.55
N GLU A 55 57.16 8.94 4.97
CA GLU A 55 58.58 9.13 4.66
C GLU A 55 59.08 10.34 5.44
N ALA A 56 59.99 10.08 6.39
CA ALA A 56 60.67 11.10 7.17
C ALA A 56 61.89 11.61 6.38
N SER A 57 62.07 12.92 6.33
CA SER A 57 63.30 13.54 5.84
C SER A 57 63.69 14.73 6.72
N ARG A 58 64.90 14.69 7.25
CA ARG A 58 65.66 15.75 7.95
C ARG A 58 67.03 15.87 7.23
N PRO A 59 67.91 16.85 7.52
CA PRO A 59 67.75 18.21 8.04
C PRO A 59 68.53 19.26 7.19
N GLY A 60 68.38 20.55 7.49
CA GLY A 60 69.26 21.62 7.01
C GLY A 60 69.07 22.88 7.86
N GLY A 61 70.13 23.34 8.52
CA GLY A 61 70.06 24.30 9.63
C GLY A 61 70.15 25.77 9.24
N ALA A 62 69.80 26.65 10.20
CA ALA A 62 70.58 27.80 10.69
C ALA A 62 69.66 28.85 11.37
N HIS A 63 69.89 29.01 12.68
CA HIS A 63 69.80 30.21 13.53
C HIS A 63 68.73 31.29 13.24
N ALA A 64 67.75 31.43 14.15
CA ALA A 64 67.63 32.58 15.06
C ALA A 64 66.28 32.59 15.79
N SER A 65 66.37 32.53 17.12
CA SER A 65 65.57 33.23 18.14
C SER A 65 64.05 33.43 17.98
N ALA A 66 63.34 32.82 18.94
CA ALA A 66 62.30 33.43 19.80
C ALA A 66 60.88 32.84 19.72
N LEU A 67 60.43 32.45 20.93
CA LEU A 67 59.08 32.16 21.45
C LEU A 67 58.53 30.73 21.30
N PRO A 68 58.05 30.11 22.41
CA PRO A 68 57.47 28.79 22.40
C PRO A 68 56.02 28.90 21.93
N PHE A 69 55.73 28.52 20.68
CA PHE A 69 54.36 28.24 20.30
C PHE A 69 53.97 26.89 20.90
N ILE A 70 53.10 26.97 21.90
CA ILE A 70 52.33 25.89 22.49
C ILE A 70 51.81 24.99 21.37
N ALA A 71 52.36 23.78 21.26
CA ALA A 71 51.86 22.76 20.34
C ALA A 71 50.49 22.31 20.85
N VAL A 72 49.44 22.91 20.31
CA VAL A 72 48.05 22.50 20.50
C VAL A 72 47.92 21.09 19.94
N THR A 73 47.79 20.09 20.82
CA THR A 73 47.45 18.73 20.46
C THR A 73 45.99 18.69 20.03
N VAL A 74 45.74 18.71 18.71
CA VAL A 74 44.42 18.45 18.15
C VAL A 74 44.13 16.95 18.29
N LEU A 75 43.49 16.57 19.39
CA LEU A 75 42.94 15.24 19.58
C LEU A 75 41.68 15.10 18.70
N ALA A 76 41.83 14.53 17.50
CA ALA A 76 40.70 14.20 16.65
C ALA A 76 39.95 12.99 17.23
N ALA A 77 38.94 13.22 18.07
CA ALA A 77 37.99 12.20 18.48
C ALA A 77 37.03 11.90 17.32
N ALA A 78 37.31 10.85 16.55
CA ALA A 78 36.39 10.32 15.55
C ALA A 78 35.23 9.62 16.27
N LEU A 79 34.17 10.39 16.57
CA LEU A 79 32.92 9.88 17.12
C LEU A 79 32.16 9.17 15.98
N THR A 80 32.24 7.86 15.92
CA THR A 80 31.45 7.05 14.99
C THR A 80 29.98 7.07 15.44
N LEU A 81 29.17 7.93 14.82
CA LEU A 81 27.71 7.84 14.95
C LEU A 81 27.24 6.59 14.20
N ALA A 82 27.13 5.47 14.92
CA ALA A 82 26.30 4.37 14.49
C ALA A 82 24.84 4.81 14.60
N ALA A 83 24.25 5.25 13.49
CA ALA A 83 22.82 5.52 13.43
C ALA A 83 22.06 4.20 13.68
N PRO A 84 21.10 4.13 14.62
CA PRO A 84 20.29 2.95 14.77
C PRO A 84 19.40 2.81 13.53
N ALA A 85 19.48 1.66 12.85
CA ALA A 85 18.50 1.29 11.84
C ALA A 85 17.16 1.05 12.55
N ALA A 86 16.35 2.10 12.69
CA ALA A 86 15.03 2.02 13.30
C ALA A 86 14.13 1.11 12.46
N ARG A 87 13.60 0.05 13.09
CA ARG A 87 12.72 -0.94 12.50
C ARG A 87 11.31 -0.34 12.35
N ALA A 88 11.10 0.47 11.31
CA ALA A 88 9.87 1.22 11.05
C ALA A 88 8.68 0.36 10.51
N ALA A 89 8.68 -0.96 10.70
CA ALA A 89 7.73 -1.86 10.04
C ALA A 89 6.37 -2.02 10.76
N ASP A 90 6.13 -1.24 11.82
CA ASP A 90 4.96 -1.39 12.69
C ASP A 90 4.22 -0.08 12.99
N ALA A 91 4.56 1.01 12.29
CA ALA A 91 3.74 2.22 12.32
C ALA A 91 2.48 2.04 11.48
N ASP A 92 1.39 2.67 11.91
CA ASP A 92 0.17 2.72 11.11
C ASP A 92 0.35 3.74 9.97
N VAL A 93 -0.17 3.40 8.78
CA VAL A 93 -0.17 4.26 7.60
C VAL A 93 -1.46 5.06 7.53
N HIS A 94 -1.40 6.22 6.88
CA HIS A 94 -2.53 7.13 6.72
C HIS A 94 -2.70 7.49 5.25
N CYS A 95 -3.94 7.69 4.83
CA CYS A 95 -4.22 8.18 3.49
C CYS A 95 -3.77 9.63 3.32
N ASP A 96 -3.26 9.92 2.14
CA ASP A 96 -2.88 11.25 1.68
C ASP A 96 -3.52 11.54 0.31
N ALA A 97 -3.22 12.70 -0.25
CA ALA A 97 -3.72 13.10 -1.56
C ALA A 97 -2.88 12.57 -2.74
N GLU A 98 -1.71 11.98 -2.46
CA GLU A 98 -0.74 11.55 -3.49
C GLU A 98 -1.02 10.12 -3.96
N HIS A 99 -1.56 9.28 -3.08
CA HIS A 99 -1.81 7.86 -3.33
C HIS A 99 -3.29 7.55 -3.55
N PRO A 100 -3.63 6.61 -4.44
CA PRO A 100 -4.94 5.98 -4.42
C PRO A 100 -5.26 5.39 -3.06
N ARG A 101 -6.54 5.31 -2.71
CA ARG A 101 -6.97 4.86 -1.39
C ARG A 101 -8.12 3.88 -1.45
N VAL A 102 -8.17 3.00 -0.47
CA VAL A 102 -9.29 2.09 -0.25
C VAL A 102 -10.04 2.56 1.00
N GLU A 103 -11.30 2.91 0.83
CA GLU A 103 -12.19 3.31 1.92
C GLU A 103 -12.92 2.04 2.41
N VAL A 104 -12.44 1.44 3.50
CA VAL A 104 -12.93 0.16 4.01
C VAL A 104 -13.96 0.40 5.10
N THR A 105 -15.24 0.20 4.78
CA THR A 105 -16.31 0.13 5.77
C THR A 105 -16.35 -1.27 6.39
N VAL A 106 -16.23 -1.33 7.72
CA VAL A 106 -16.15 -2.59 8.46
C VAL A 106 -17.49 -2.92 9.09
N GLU A 107 -18.00 -4.11 8.77
CA GLU A 107 -19.27 -4.63 9.25
C GLU A 107 -19.06 -5.88 10.13
N GLY A 108 -20.06 -6.18 10.96
CA GLY A 108 -20.11 -7.45 11.69
C GLY A 108 -19.27 -7.51 12.95
N LEU A 109 -18.78 -6.37 13.45
CA LEU A 109 -18.13 -6.30 14.76
C LEU A 109 -19.10 -6.73 15.87
N ARG A 110 -18.64 -7.59 16.78
CA ARG A 110 -19.47 -8.08 17.90
C ARG A 110 -19.45 -7.18 19.13
N SER A 111 -18.48 -6.27 19.21
CA SER A 111 -18.32 -5.33 20.31
C SER A 111 -17.59 -4.08 19.82
N ARG A 112 -17.59 -3.02 20.64
CA ARG A 112 -16.84 -1.78 20.42
C ARG A 112 -15.48 -1.76 21.14
N LYS A 113 -15.04 -2.93 21.62
CA LYS A 113 -13.82 -3.01 22.43
C LYS A 113 -12.60 -3.02 21.51
N GLY A 114 -11.56 -2.30 21.92
CA GLY A 114 -10.29 -2.30 21.23
C GLY A 114 -10.35 -1.60 19.88
N ASP A 115 -9.63 -2.16 18.90
CA ASP A 115 -9.39 -1.54 17.61
C ASP A 115 -9.74 -2.47 16.45
N VAL A 116 -10.19 -1.87 15.35
CA VAL A 116 -10.26 -2.50 14.05
C VAL A 116 -8.96 -2.24 13.33
N VAL A 117 -8.36 -3.32 12.83
CA VAL A 117 -7.09 -3.27 12.11
C VAL A 117 -7.33 -3.61 10.65
N VAL A 118 -6.83 -2.78 9.75
CA VAL A 118 -6.93 -2.96 8.31
C VAL A 118 -5.51 -3.08 7.74
N GLU A 119 -5.26 -4.14 6.98
CA GLU A 119 -3.99 -4.40 6.31
C GLU A 119 -4.19 -4.55 4.79
N ILE A 120 -3.26 -4.03 4.00
CA ILE A 120 -3.26 -4.14 2.54
C ILE A 120 -2.06 -4.96 2.05
N TYR A 121 -2.31 -5.85 1.09
CA TYR A 121 -1.35 -6.78 0.52
C TYR A 121 -1.22 -6.58 -1.00
N PRO A 122 -0.02 -6.79 -1.58
CA PRO A 122 0.18 -6.69 -3.03
C PRO A 122 -0.51 -7.84 -3.79
N ASP A 123 -0.61 -7.75 -5.12
CA ASP A 123 -1.14 -8.81 -6.03
C ASP A 123 -0.24 -10.07 -6.08
N THR A 124 0.04 -10.68 -4.94
CA THR A 124 0.78 -11.94 -4.85
C THR A 124 0.28 -12.81 -3.70
N PRO A 125 0.08 -14.12 -3.93
CA PRO A 125 -0.24 -15.06 -2.84
C PRO A 125 0.91 -15.20 -1.82
N LYS A 126 2.15 -14.92 -2.24
CA LYS A 126 3.34 -15.07 -1.40
C LYS A 126 3.33 -13.99 -0.31
N GLY A 127 3.39 -14.40 0.96
CA GLY A 127 3.37 -13.48 2.10
C GLY A 127 1.97 -12.95 2.46
N PHE A 128 0.92 -13.35 1.75
CA PHE A 128 -0.45 -13.00 2.15
C PHE A 128 -0.75 -13.52 3.57
N LEU A 129 -1.38 -12.70 4.42
CA LEU A 129 -1.63 -12.96 5.86
C LEU A 129 -0.36 -13.11 6.72
N THR A 130 0.76 -12.54 6.29
CA THR A 130 1.96 -12.40 7.13
C THR A 130 2.30 -10.93 7.29
N SER A 131 2.95 -10.58 8.40
CA SER A 131 3.41 -9.21 8.66
C SER A 131 4.49 -8.77 7.67
N ALA A 132 5.30 -9.70 7.16
CA ALA A 132 6.34 -9.40 6.17
C ALA A 132 5.81 -9.19 4.74
N GLY A 133 4.58 -9.63 4.45
CA GLY A 133 3.98 -9.51 3.12
C GLY A 133 3.00 -8.35 2.96
N ARG A 134 2.61 -7.66 4.03
CA ARG A 134 1.73 -6.48 3.96
C ARG A 134 2.50 -5.26 3.46
N LEU A 135 1.83 -4.38 2.73
CA LEU A 135 2.37 -3.08 2.31
C LEU A 135 2.13 -2.00 3.37
N GLY A 136 1.05 -2.14 4.13
CA GLY A 136 0.67 -1.19 5.17
C GLY A 136 -0.39 -1.76 6.09
N ARG A 137 -0.51 -1.14 7.26
CA ARG A 137 -1.53 -1.39 8.27
C ARG A 137 -2.06 -0.07 8.77
N THR A 138 -3.34 0.01 9.10
CA THR A 138 -3.89 1.13 9.85
C THR A 138 -4.87 0.61 10.90
N ARG A 139 -5.13 1.42 11.94
CA ARG A 139 -6.03 1.09 13.04
C ARG A 139 -7.06 2.19 13.24
N ALA A 140 -8.26 1.80 13.60
CA ALA A 140 -9.33 2.69 14.01
C ALA A 140 -10.05 2.11 15.23
N LYS A 141 -10.71 2.97 16.02
CA LYS A 141 -11.52 2.49 17.13
C LYS A 141 -12.66 1.61 16.61
N ALA A 142 -12.92 0.52 17.32
CA ALA A 142 -13.98 -0.40 16.96
C ALA A 142 -15.35 0.25 17.17
N GLU A 143 -16.00 0.60 16.06
CA GLU A 143 -17.36 1.15 16.04
C GLU A 143 -18.18 0.47 14.94
N PRO A 144 -19.51 0.27 15.13
CA PRO A 144 -20.36 -0.32 14.10
C PRO A 144 -20.32 0.51 12.81
N GLY A 145 -19.92 -0.12 11.69
CA GLY A 145 -19.84 0.55 10.40
C GLY A 145 -18.67 1.52 10.27
N VAL A 146 -17.64 1.41 11.13
CA VAL A 146 -16.44 2.26 11.03
C VAL A 146 -15.84 2.21 9.62
N ALA A 147 -15.57 3.38 9.07
CA ALA A 147 -14.87 3.55 7.80
C ALA A 147 -13.40 3.83 8.07
N VAL A 148 -12.53 3.06 7.42
CA VAL A 148 -11.09 3.10 7.61
C VAL A 148 -10.42 3.26 6.27
N CYS A 149 -9.65 4.34 6.12
CA CYS A 149 -8.92 4.61 4.90
C CYS A 149 -7.54 3.97 4.95
N ILE A 150 -7.18 3.22 3.89
CA ILE A 150 -5.82 2.68 3.72
C ILE A 150 -5.25 3.04 2.33
N PRO A 151 -4.04 3.63 2.23
CA PRO A 151 -3.45 3.99 0.95
C PRO A 151 -2.96 2.74 0.19
N ALA A 152 -3.03 2.78 -1.13
CA ALA A 152 -2.41 1.84 -2.05
C ALA A 152 -1.26 2.54 -2.80
N PRO A 153 -0.10 1.89 -3.02
CA PRO A 153 1.04 2.56 -3.66
C PRO A 153 0.77 3.06 -5.09
N ALA A 154 -0.15 2.42 -5.81
CA ALA A 154 -0.52 2.75 -7.18
C ALA A 154 -1.88 2.14 -7.53
N PRO A 155 -2.50 2.50 -8.67
CA PRO A 155 -3.62 1.73 -9.22
C PRO A 155 -3.14 0.31 -9.54
N GLY A 156 -3.99 -0.69 -9.28
CA GLY A 156 -3.62 -2.10 -9.50
C GLY A 156 -4.46 -3.07 -8.68
N PHE A 157 -4.01 -4.33 -8.61
CA PHE A 157 -4.68 -5.35 -7.82
C PHE A 157 -4.08 -5.48 -6.42
N TYR A 158 -4.95 -5.66 -5.44
CA TYR A 158 -4.57 -5.76 -4.03
C TYR A 158 -5.49 -6.75 -3.30
N ALA A 159 -5.13 -7.10 -2.08
CA ALA A 159 -6.04 -7.73 -1.12
C ALA A 159 -6.05 -6.94 0.18
N VAL A 160 -7.22 -6.86 0.83
CA VAL A 160 -7.39 -6.22 2.12
C VAL A 160 -7.81 -7.27 3.15
N VAL A 161 -7.29 -7.14 4.35
CA VAL A 161 -7.59 -7.97 5.50
C VAL A 161 -8.03 -7.07 6.63
N VAL A 162 -9.07 -7.47 7.34
CA VAL A 162 -9.59 -6.76 8.50
C VAL A 162 -9.64 -7.72 9.69
N TYR A 163 -9.18 -7.30 10.84
CA TYR A 163 -9.37 -8.03 12.09
C TYR A 163 -9.74 -7.11 13.25
N HIS A 164 -10.40 -7.68 14.26
CA HIS A 164 -10.87 -6.98 15.44
C HIS A 164 -10.05 -7.38 16.67
N ASP A 165 -9.13 -6.49 17.05
CA ASP A 165 -8.22 -6.60 18.21
C ASP A 165 -8.97 -6.12 19.46
N GLU A 166 -9.66 -7.04 20.14
CA GLU A 166 -10.58 -6.71 21.24
C GLU A 166 -9.88 -6.45 22.58
N ASP A 167 -8.72 -7.08 22.80
CA ASP A 167 -7.96 -6.98 24.04
C ASP A 167 -6.79 -5.97 23.93
N GLY A 168 -6.48 -5.49 22.73
CA GLY A 168 -5.51 -4.44 22.48
C GLY A 168 -4.06 -4.93 22.57
N ASP A 169 -3.83 -6.25 22.51
CA ASP A 169 -2.50 -6.83 22.61
C ASP A 169 -1.67 -6.64 21.32
N ARG A 170 -2.31 -6.16 20.25
CA ARG A 170 -1.73 -5.93 18.91
C ARG A 170 -1.19 -7.19 18.25
N HIS A 171 -1.63 -8.35 18.72
CA HIS A 171 -1.24 -9.65 18.24
C HIS A 171 -2.47 -10.36 17.68
N PHE A 172 -2.38 -10.79 16.42
CA PHE A 172 -3.46 -11.55 15.83
C PHE A 172 -3.52 -12.95 16.45
N SER A 173 -4.34 -13.07 17.49
CA SER A 173 -4.43 -14.26 18.31
C SER A 173 -5.08 -15.41 17.54
N LYS A 174 -4.41 -16.56 17.58
CA LYS A 174 -4.87 -17.81 16.97
C LYS A 174 -5.01 -18.88 18.05
N ASN A 175 -6.06 -19.68 17.96
CA ASN A 175 -6.21 -20.84 18.84
C ASN A 175 -5.20 -21.95 18.48
N PHE A 176 -5.19 -23.02 19.28
CA PHE A 176 -4.30 -24.18 19.08
C PHE A 176 -4.47 -24.90 17.73
N LEU A 177 -5.56 -24.63 17.00
CA LEU A 177 -5.85 -25.13 15.66
C LEU A 177 -5.44 -24.13 14.54
N GLY A 178 -4.78 -23.02 14.90
CA GLY A 178 -4.32 -22.00 13.97
C GLY A 178 -5.41 -21.06 13.45
N LEU A 179 -6.59 -21.05 14.08
CA LEU A 179 -7.74 -20.27 13.67
C LEU A 179 -7.80 -18.96 14.44
N PRO A 180 -8.24 -17.86 13.81
CA PRO A 180 -8.43 -16.59 14.50
C PRO A 180 -9.38 -16.77 15.69
N THR A 181 -8.95 -16.39 16.89
CA THR A 181 -9.86 -16.24 18.05
C THR A 181 -10.62 -14.92 17.99
N GLU A 182 -10.10 -14.00 17.18
CA GLU A 182 -10.61 -12.67 16.94
C GLU A 182 -11.51 -12.62 15.70
N GLY A 183 -12.20 -11.49 15.56
CA GLY A 183 -12.97 -11.23 14.35
C GLY A 183 -12.03 -11.11 13.16
N PHE A 184 -12.35 -11.79 12.06
CA PHE A 184 -11.56 -11.74 10.83
C PHE A 184 -12.44 -11.54 9.59
N GLY A 185 -11.95 -10.76 8.64
CA GLY A 185 -12.58 -10.47 7.36
C GLY A 185 -11.54 -10.21 6.27
N VAL A 186 -11.94 -10.38 5.01
CA VAL A 186 -11.08 -10.13 3.84
C VAL A 186 -11.88 -9.48 2.72
N SER A 187 -11.19 -8.79 1.82
CA SER A 187 -11.77 -8.21 0.61
C SER A 187 -12.57 -9.24 -0.21
N ASN A 188 -13.59 -8.75 -0.92
CA ASN A 188 -14.62 -9.52 -1.65
C ASN A 188 -15.52 -10.43 -0.81
N ASN A 189 -15.32 -10.55 0.50
CA ASN A 189 -16.16 -11.36 1.41
C ASN A 189 -16.50 -12.77 0.86
N PRO A 190 -15.50 -13.57 0.43
CA PRO A 190 -15.79 -14.91 -0.05
C PRO A 190 -16.50 -15.75 1.01
N PRO A 191 -17.31 -16.75 0.62
CA PRO A 191 -17.91 -17.67 1.56
C PRO A 191 -16.85 -18.27 2.49
N PRO A 192 -17.15 -18.41 3.80
CA PRO A 192 -16.23 -19.04 4.74
C PRO A 192 -15.88 -20.45 4.28
N ALA A 193 -14.60 -20.77 4.39
CA ALA A 193 -14.08 -22.09 4.09
C ALA A 193 -13.19 -22.55 5.24
N LEU A 194 -12.95 -23.85 5.33
CA LEU A 194 -11.95 -24.39 6.24
C LEU A 194 -10.56 -23.95 5.76
N GLY A 195 -9.88 -23.14 6.57
CA GLY A 195 -8.53 -22.67 6.33
C GLY A 195 -8.42 -21.27 5.71
N LYS A 196 -7.23 -20.97 5.20
CA LYS A 196 -6.88 -19.65 4.66
C LYS A 196 -7.66 -19.36 3.36
N PRO A 197 -8.22 -18.15 3.18
CA PRO A 197 -8.84 -17.77 1.91
C PRO A 197 -7.83 -17.81 0.76
N SER A 198 -8.27 -18.31 -0.40
CA SER A 198 -7.45 -18.27 -1.62
C SER A 198 -7.29 -16.82 -2.08
N PHE A 199 -6.05 -16.43 -2.38
CA PHE A 199 -5.72 -15.07 -2.80
C PHE A 199 -6.57 -14.59 -4.00
N SER A 200 -6.78 -15.46 -4.99
CA SER A 200 -7.59 -15.15 -6.18
C SER A 200 -9.03 -14.76 -5.89
N LYS A 201 -9.62 -15.22 -4.78
CA LYS A 201 -10.99 -14.87 -4.37
C LYS A 201 -11.07 -13.53 -3.65
N VAL A 202 -9.97 -13.09 -3.05
CA VAL A 202 -9.92 -11.86 -2.25
C VAL A 202 -9.29 -10.70 -2.99
N ARG A 203 -8.55 -10.94 -4.08
CA ARG A 203 -7.95 -9.86 -4.86
C ARG A 203 -9.02 -8.97 -5.51
N PHE A 204 -8.80 -7.68 -5.50
CA PHE A 204 -9.69 -6.68 -6.08
C PHE A 204 -8.87 -5.58 -6.75
N GLU A 205 -9.51 -4.82 -7.64
CA GLU A 205 -8.90 -3.71 -8.36
C GLU A 205 -9.04 -2.40 -7.59
N VAL A 206 -7.95 -1.65 -7.48
CA VAL A 206 -7.88 -0.28 -6.96
C VAL A 206 -7.64 0.65 -8.13
N GLY A 207 -8.55 1.61 -8.31
CA GLY A 207 -8.44 2.65 -9.34
C GLY A 207 -7.46 3.78 -8.94
N PRO A 208 -7.36 4.86 -9.74
CA PRO A 208 -6.48 6.00 -9.45
C PRO A 208 -6.95 6.94 -8.32
N GLY A 209 -8.14 6.71 -7.75
CA GLY A 209 -8.69 7.54 -6.69
C GLY A 209 -9.15 6.71 -5.50
N GLU A 210 -10.33 7.03 -5.00
CA GLU A 210 -10.97 6.29 -3.92
C GLU A 210 -11.65 5.02 -4.45
N THR A 211 -11.38 3.89 -3.80
CA THR A 211 -12.06 2.62 -4.03
C THR A 211 -12.84 2.24 -2.77
N PRO A 212 -14.18 2.44 -2.74
CA PRO A 212 -14.98 2.06 -1.58
C PRO A 212 -15.13 0.54 -1.50
N MET A 213 -15.04 0.00 -0.28
CA MET A 213 -15.18 -1.42 -0.02
C MET A 213 -15.91 -1.67 1.30
N ARG A 214 -16.75 -2.71 1.32
CA ARG A 214 -17.28 -3.27 2.56
C ARG A 214 -16.61 -4.59 2.88
N VAL A 215 -16.09 -4.72 4.10
CA VAL A 215 -15.53 -5.97 4.61
C VAL A 215 -16.32 -6.40 5.85
N ARG A 216 -16.83 -7.63 5.81
CA ARG A 216 -17.57 -8.22 6.92
C ARG A 216 -16.65 -9.09 7.75
N VAL A 217 -16.46 -8.67 8.99
CA VAL A 217 -15.78 -9.42 10.04
C VAL A 217 -16.71 -10.53 10.54
N ARG A 218 -16.15 -11.72 10.74
CA ARG A 218 -16.83 -12.91 11.27
C ARG A 218 -16.00 -13.48 12.41
N TYR A 219 -16.66 -14.04 13.42
CA TYR A 219 -16.02 -14.67 14.59
C TYR A 219 -16.29 -16.18 14.57
N GLY A 220 -15.28 -16.99 14.90
CA GLY A 220 -15.39 -18.45 14.96
C GLY A 220 -15.26 -19.20 13.62
N LEU A 221 -15.15 -20.53 13.71
CA LEU A 221 -15.03 -21.45 12.56
C LEU A 221 -16.31 -21.46 11.73
N GLY A 222 -16.28 -20.72 10.62
CA GLY A 222 -17.36 -20.69 9.64
C GLY A 222 -18.33 -19.57 9.94
N GLY A 223 -18.20 -18.46 9.22
CA GLY A 223 -19.19 -17.40 9.32
C GLY A 223 -20.58 -17.93 8.95
N GLY A 224 -21.42 -18.06 9.96
CA GLY A 224 -22.75 -18.65 9.84
C GLY A 224 -23.33 -18.91 11.22
N SER A 225 -23.72 -17.83 11.91
CA SER A 225 -24.75 -17.80 12.94
C SER A 225 -25.05 -16.31 13.16
N GLY A 226 -26.18 -15.73 12.74
CA GLY A 226 -27.52 -16.25 12.90
C GLY A 226 -27.98 -16.08 14.35
N GLY A 227 -28.01 -14.84 14.87
CA GLY A 227 -28.43 -14.60 16.26
C GLY A 227 -28.65 -13.12 16.60
N SER A 228 -29.92 -12.71 16.50
CA SER A 228 -30.62 -11.64 17.22
C SER A 228 -29.98 -10.24 17.35
N ASN A 229 -30.60 -9.30 16.64
CA ASN A 229 -30.70 -7.89 17.03
C ASN A 229 -31.34 -7.80 18.45
N PRO A 230 -30.74 -7.14 19.45
CA PRO A 230 -31.52 -6.62 20.56
C PRO A 230 -32.21 -5.33 20.10
N ASP A 231 -33.50 -5.24 20.41
CA ASP A 231 -34.41 -4.13 20.06
C ASP A 231 -33.90 -2.74 20.50
#